data_AF-A0A527GK84-F1
#
_entry.id   AF-A0A527GK84-F1
#
_cell.length_a   1.000
_cell.length_b   1.000
_cell.length_c   1.000
_cell.angle_alpha   90.00
_cell.angle_beta   90.00
_cell.angle_gamma   90.00
#
_symmetry.space_group_name_H-M   'P 1'
#
loop_
_entity.id
_entity.type
_entity.pdbx_description
1 polymer ?
#
loop_
_entity_poly.entity_id
_entity_poly.type
_entity_poly.pdbx_seq_one_letter_code
_entity_poly.pdbx_strand_id
1 'polypeptide(L)'
;AEVTDRQIVADHATSTLDVTLTVAAGPVAGYGDTTVEGTEKVDRDFTEYMTALKRGRQYSPQEIDDARDRLLALEVFNSVTFKEADTLDADGNIPIGVQVSERKPRYFGVGGTFSNTEGLGLEGYWGHRNLFGRAEKLRIDGKISGIGSNDLGELNYNAGIMFEKPGVIGPASKFFAGVKTVLEHPDAYDHFSVKGSTGLSYELTKKQTVSAEVALDYSRIHDAFGKHKYLIASIPLQYVYDNRDNRLNPTSGFRVLAYAEPSYDILSGAAFLKLRGEGSAYQSLDSASKFVLAERVAIGSIVGTSLEHVPADRRFYSGGGGSVRGYAYQGIGPKDFTGQPIGGL
;
A
#
# COMPACT_ATOMS: atom_id res chain seq x y z
N ALA A 1 -8.17 37.28 2.54
CA ALA A 1 -7.73 38.13 3.66
C ALA A 1 -6.71 39.15 3.16
N GLU A 2 -6.74 40.37 3.71
CA GLU A 2 -5.80 41.44 3.37
C GLU A 2 -5.16 41.98 4.66
N VAL A 3 -3.85 42.21 4.66
CA VAL A 3 -3.16 42.89 5.77
C VAL A 3 -3.44 44.37 5.63
N THR A 4 -4.23 44.91 6.55
CA THR A 4 -4.66 46.32 6.51
C THR A 4 -3.70 47.22 7.27
N ASP A 5 -2.95 46.67 8.22
CA ASP A 5 -1.93 47.41 8.97
C ASP A 5 -0.79 46.49 9.43
N ARG A 6 0.43 47.03 9.46
CA ARG A 6 1.63 46.33 9.91
C ARG A 6 2.50 47.26 10.76
N GLN A 7 2.57 46.98 12.04
CA GLN A 7 3.44 47.66 12.98
C GLN A 7 4.58 46.73 13.41
N ILE A 8 5.82 47.21 13.29
CA ILE A 8 7.02 46.49 13.71
C ILE A 8 7.76 47.37 14.70
N VAL A 9 7.89 46.92 15.94
CA VAL A 9 8.59 47.63 17.02
C VAL A 9 9.79 46.81 17.45
N ALA A 10 10.99 47.37 17.31
CA ALA A 10 12.22 46.74 17.76
C ALA A 10 12.64 47.36 19.11
N ASP A 11 12.71 46.54 20.14
CA ASP A 11 13.30 46.93 21.43
C ASP A 11 14.74 46.43 21.51
N HIS A 12 15.68 47.35 21.30
CA HIS A 12 17.11 47.07 21.33
C HIS A 12 17.65 46.77 22.74
N ALA A 13 16.96 47.19 23.81
CA ALA A 13 17.40 46.92 25.18
C ALA A 13 17.10 45.48 25.61
N THR A 14 15.99 44.92 25.12
CA THR A 14 15.59 43.53 25.39
C THR A 14 15.90 42.58 24.23
N SER A 15 16.38 43.09 23.09
CA SER A 15 16.59 42.33 21.86
C SER A 15 15.32 41.62 21.38
N THR A 16 14.16 42.28 21.54
CA THR A 16 12.86 41.76 21.12
C THR A 16 12.32 42.52 19.92
N LEU A 17 11.49 41.83 19.13
CA LEU A 17 10.83 42.39 17.95
C LEU A 17 9.34 42.07 18.03
N ASP A 18 8.54 43.09 18.31
CA ASP A 18 7.08 42.98 18.32
C ASP A 18 6.54 43.28 16.93
N VAL A 19 5.84 42.31 16.36
CA VAL A 19 5.20 42.42 15.05
C VAL A 19 3.69 42.31 15.23
N THR A 20 2.98 43.42 15.03
CA THR A 20 1.52 43.47 15.04
C THR A 20 1.02 43.55 13.61
N LEU A 21 0.20 42.58 13.21
CA LEU A 21 -0.48 42.54 11.90
C LEU A 21 -1.98 42.65 12.13
N THR A 22 -2.60 43.68 11.55
CA THR A 22 -4.06 43.76 11.48
C THR A 22 -4.51 43.17 10.16
N VAL A 23 -5.39 42.17 10.21
CA VAL A 23 -5.80 41.41 9.02
C VAL A 23 -7.32 41.49 8.88
N ALA A 24 -7.79 41.96 7.74
CA ALA A 24 -9.18 41.82 7.32
C ALA A 24 -9.36 40.41 6.72
N ALA A 25 -9.99 39.51 7.47
CA ALA A 25 -10.09 38.10 7.10
C ALA A 25 -10.86 37.83 5.79
N GLY A 26 -11.80 38.70 5.44
CA GLY A 26 -12.75 38.48 4.34
C GLY A 26 -13.90 37.54 4.75
N PRO A 27 -14.83 37.24 3.84
CA PRO A 27 -15.95 36.34 4.11
C PRO A 27 -15.49 34.89 4.29
N VAL A 28 -16.19 34.14 5.14
CA VAL A 28 -16.05 32.67 5.20
C VAL A 28 -16.91 32.09 4.08
N ALA A 29 -16.26 31.47 3.10
CA ALA A 29 -16.91 30.88 1.94
C ALA A 29 -16.78 29.35 1.94
N GLY A 30 -17.77 28.68 1.36
CA GLY A 30 -17.68 27.26 1.05
C GLY A 30 -17.10 27.01 -0.34
N TYR A 31 -16.99 25.74 -0.74
CA TYR A 31 -16.70 25.36 -2.13
C TYR A 31 -17.93 25.61 -3.02
N GLY A 32 -17.72 26.23 -4.17
CA GLY A 32 -18.71 26.37 -5.24
C GLY A 32 -18.69 25.15 -6.16
N ASP A 33 -19.11 25.35 -7.41
CA ASP A 33 -19.03 24.30 -8.43
C ASP A 33 -17.57 23.96 -8.75
N THR A 34 -17.31 22.65 -8.91
CA THR A 34 -15.99 22.14 -9.29
C THR A 34 -16.01 21.77 -10.77
N THR A 35 -15.20 22.43 -11.59
CA THR A 35 -15.17 22.19 -13.03
C THR A 35 -13.85 21.56 -13.45
N VAL A 36 -13.89 20.41 -14.12
CA VAL A 36 -12.69 19.74 -14.65
C VAL A 36 -12.45 20.07 -16.12
N GLU A 37 -11.22 20.40 -16.49
CA GLU A 37 -10.77 20.65 -17.86
C GLU A 37 -9.49 19.85 -18.19
N GLY A 38 -9.31 19.48 -19.46
CA GLY A 38 -8.11 18.79 -19.95
C GLY A 38 -8.18 17.26 -19.90
N THR A 39 -9.33 16.68 -19.54
CA THR A 39 -9.60 15.26 -19.78
C THR A 39 -9.87 14.98 -21.26
N GLU A 40 -9.35 13.85 -21.73
CA GLU A 40 -9.51 13.32 -23.09
C GLU A 40 -10.12 11.91 -23.05
N LYS A 41 -9.54 11.00 -22.27
CA LYS A 41 -9.96 9.59 -22.14
C LYS A 41 -10.42 9.24 -20.73
N VAL A 42 -10.03 10.02 -19.73
CA VAL A 42 -10.52 9.91 -18.37
C VAL A 42 -11.88 10.62 -18.30
N ASP A 43 -12.85 9.97 -17.68
CA ASP A 43 -14.17 10.50 -17.41
C ASP A 43 -14.06 11.78 -16.56
N ARG A 44 -14.62 12.86 -17.08
CA ARG A 44 -14.58 14.19 -16.46
C ARG A 44 -15.29 14.20 -15.11
N ASP A 45 -16.51 13.65 -15.06
CA ASP A 45 -17.36 13.63 -13.86
C ASP A 45 -16.74 12.73 -12.79
N PHE A 46 -16.09 11.64 -13.20
CA PHE A 46 -15.29 10.82 -12.31
C PHE A 46 -14.10 11.59 -11.72
N THR A 47 -13.40 12.40 -12.52
CA THR A 47 -12.30 13.23 -12.04
C THR A 47 -12.80 14.27 -11.03
N GLU A 48 -13.96 14.88 -11.29
CA GLU A 48 -14.61 15.80 -10.35
C GLU A 48 -15.00 15.08 -9.05
N TYR A 49 -15.65 13.93 -9.15
CA TYR A 49 -16.02 13.08 -8.02
C TYR A 49 -14.79 12.73 -7.16
N MET A 50 -13.66 12.42 -7.79
CA MET A 50 -12.41 12.09 -7.09
C MET A 50 -11.80 13.30 -6.35
N THR A 51 -12.22 14.54 -6.60
CA THR A 51 -11.79 15.68 -5.76
C THR A 51 -12.33 15.60 -4.34
N ALA A 52 -13.49 14.95 -4.14
CA ALA A 52 -14.24 14.93 -2.89
C ALA A 52 -14.64 16.31 -2.33
N LEU A 53 -14.54 17.37 -3.13
CA LEU A 53 -14.96 18.72 -2.74
C LEU A 53 -16.48 18.79 -2.82
N LYS A 54 -17.12 19.11 -1.69
CA LYS A 54 -18.58 19.19 -1.59
C LYS A 54 -19.02 20.64 -1.62
N ARG A 55 -19.92 20.99 -2.53
CA ARG A 55 -20.49 22.34 -2.60
C ARG A 55 -21.07 22.78 -1.25
N GLY A 56 -20.80 24.01 -0.86
CA GLY A 56 -21.23 24.62 0.40
C GLY A 56 -20.45 24.20 1.64
N ARG A 57 -19.57 23.18 1.56
CA ARG A 57 -18.66 22.84 2.66
C ARG A 57 -17.62 23.96 2.80
N GLN A 58 -17.33 24.38 4.02
CA GLN A 58 -16.37 25.45 4.30
C GLN A 58 -15.03 25.16 3.63
N TYR A 59 -14.49 26.16 2.93
CA TYR A 59 -13.21 26.06 2.24
C TYR A 59 -12.07 25.75 3.22
N SER A 60 -11.24 24.78 2.86
CA SER A 60 -9.99 24.41 3.52
C SER A 60 -8.87 24.24 2.49
N PRO A 61 -7.73 24.95 2.64
CA PRO A 61 -6.56 24.71 1.80
C PRO A 61 -6.08 23.26 1.84
N GLN A 62 -6.17 22.61 3.01
CA GLN A 62 -5.78 21.21 3.17
C GLN A 62 -6.65 20.27 2.33
N GLU A 63 -7.96 20.50 2.23
CA GLU A 63 -8.83 19.66 1.39
C GLU A 63 -8.53 19.82 -0.12
N ILE A 64 -8.02 20.99 -0.55
CA ILE A 64 -7.52 21.18 -1.93
C ILE A 64 -6.25 20.37 -2.16
N ASP A 65 -5.31 20.39 -1.22
CA ASP A 65 -4.09 19.58 -1.31
C ASP A 65 -4.41 18.08 -1.28
N ASP A 66 -5.36 17.65 -0.44
CA ASP A 66 -5.85 16.27 -0.39
C ASP A 66 -6.49 15.84 -1.71
N ALA A 67 -7.29 16.71 -2.32
CA ALA A 67 -7.87 16.47 -3.64
C ALA A 67 -6.78 16.33 -4.72
N ARG A 68 -5.76 17.20 -4.69
CA ARG A 68 -4.60 17.14 -5.60
C ARG A 68 -3.83 15.83 -5.44
N ASP A 69 -3.46 15.48 -4.21
CA ASP A 69 -2.75 14.24 -3.87
C ASP A 69 -3.53 13.01 -4.38
N ARG A 70 -4.85 13.01 -4.19
CA ARG A 70 -5.72 11.92 -4.62
C ARG A 70 -5.77 11.78 -6.14
N LEU A 71 -5.92 12.89 -6.88
CA LEU A 71 -5.90 12.87 -8.34
C LEU A 71 -4.54 12.44 -8.90
N LEU A 72 -3.43 12.86 -8.27
CA LEU A 72 -2.09 12.41 -8.64
C LEU A 72 -1.90 10.90 -8.37
N ALA A 73 -2.44 10.39 -7.26
CA ALA A 73 -2.38 8.98 -6.88
C ALA A 73 -3.16 8.04 -7.85
N LEU A 74 -4.06 8.59 -8.68
CA LEU A 74 -4.67 7.84 -9.79
C LEU A 74 -3.64 7.46 -10.86
N GLU A 75 -2.52 8.19 -10.96
CA GLU A 75 -1.44 8.02 -11.95
C GLU A 75 -1.86 8.16 -13.42
N VAL A 76 -3.11 8.55 -13.68
CA VAL A 76 -3.64 8.82 -15.03
C VAL A 76 -3.32 10.21 -15.53
N PHE A 77 -2.79 11.10 -14.68
CA PHE A 77 -2.44 12.47 -15.00
C PHE A 77 -0.93 12.72 -14.84
N ASN A 78 -0.34 13.52 -15.73
CA ASN A 78 1.01 14.05 -15.61
C ASN A 78 1.06 15.28 -14.69
N SER A 79 0.00 16.08 -14.70
CA SER A 79 -0.15 17.27 -13.88
C SER A 79 -1.61 17.47 -13.48
N VAL A 80 -1.79 18.06 -12.30
CA VAL A 80 -3.08 18.45 -11.72
C VAL A 80 -2.91 19.84 -11.11
N THR A 81 -3.71 20.80 -11.56
CA THR A 81 -3.66 22.19 -11.08
C THR A 81 -5.06 22.62 -10.66
N PHE A 82 -5.16 23.15 -9.44
CA PHE A 82 -6.39 23.74 -8.92
C PHE A 82 -6.31 25.25 -9.08
N LYS A 83 -7.40 25.86 -9.55
CA LYS A 83 -7.57 27.30 -9.71
C LYS A 83 -8.84 27.72 -8.97
N GLU A 84 -8.68 28.55 -7.97
CA GLU A 84 -9.79 29.18 -7.28
C GLU A 84 -10.27 30.38 -8.11
N ALA A 85 -11.58 30.60 -8.17
CA ALA A 85 -12.11 31.79 -8.82
C ALA A 85 -11.86 33.04 -7.98
N ASP A 86 -11.60 34.18 -8.64
CA ASP A 86 -11.35 35.47 -7.98
C ASP A 86 -12.61 36.06 -7.32
N THR A 87 -13.78 35.52 -7.64
CA THR A 87 -15.08 36.02 -7.19
C THR A 87 -15.94 34.87 -6.66
N LEU A 88 -16.71 35.16 -5.61
CA LEU A 88 -17.69 34.21 -5.08
C LEU A 88 -18.87 34.05 -6.04
N ASP A 89 -19.48 32.87 -6.02
CA ASP A 89 -20.74 32.62 -6.71
C ASP A 89 -21.93 33.30 -6.00
N ALA A 90 -23.12 33.17 -6.58
CA ALA A 90 -24.34 33.79 -6.06
C ALA A 90 -24.71 33.34 -4.64
N ASP A 91 -24.21 32.17 -4.20
CA ASP A 91 -24.44 31.60 -2.88
C ASP A 91 -23.31 31.93 -1.90
N GLY A 92 -22.31 32.72 -2.31
CA GLY A 92 -21.16 33.09 -1.49
C GLY A 92 -20.07 32.01 -1.39
N ASN A 93 -20.02 31.07 -2.32
CA ASN A 93 -19.00 30.02 -2.37
C ASN A 93 -17.91 30.32 -3.41
N ILE A 94 -16.78 29.61 -3.32
CA ILE A 94 -15.62 29.77 -4.23
C ILE A 94 -15.67 28.68 -5.31
N PRO A 95 -16.01 28.99 -6.58
CA PRO A 95 -15.87 28.03 -7.69
C PRO A 95 -14.43 27.53 -7.82
N ILE A 96 -14.28 26.23 -8.11
CA ILE A 96 -12.98 25.56 -8.20
C ILE A 96 -12.78 24.98 -9.60
N GLY A 97 -11.79 25.49 -10.33
CA GLY A 97 -11.32 24.92 -11.60
C GLY A 97 -10.23 23.88 -11.37
N VAL A 98 -10.38 22.70 -11.98
CA VAL A 98 -9.38 21.63 -11.95
C VAL A 98 -8.87 21.39 -13.36
N GLN A 99 -7.61 21.74 -13.60
CA GLN A 99 -6.95 21.55 -14.88
C GLN A 99 -6.03 20.33 -14.79
N VAL A 100 -6.25 19.35 -15.66
CA VAL A 100 -5.45 18.12 -15.70
C VAL A 100 -4.79 17.93 -17.07
N SER A 101 -3.68 17.20 -17.08
CA SER A 101 -3.07 16.71 -18.31
C SER A 101 -2.93 15.20 -18.23
N GLU A 102 -3.57 14.47 -19.15
CA GLU A 102 -3.53 13.02 -19.14
C GLU A 102 -2.14 12.44 -19.45
N ARG A 103 -1.81 11.37 -18.73
CA ARG A 103 -0.63 10.54 -18.96
C ARG A 103 -0.96 9.43 -19.94
N LYS A 104 0.08 8.94 -20.64
CA LYS A 104 -0.04 7.73 -21.47
C LYS A 104 -0.62 6.56 -20.63
N PRO A 105 -1.72 5.93 -21.09
CA PRO A 105 -2.42 4.94 -20.27
C PRO A 105 -1.65 3.63 -20.16
N ARG A 106 -0.83 3.28 -21.16
CA ARG A 106 -0.08 2.02 -21.22
C ARG A 106 1.36 2.22 -20.80
N TYR A 107 1.90 1.26 -20.07
CA TYR A 107 3.31 1.22 -19.68
C TYR A 107 3.78 -0.22 -19.60
N PHE A 108 5.10 -0.40 -19.72
CA PHE A 108 5.76 -1.67 -19.50
C PHE A 108 7.05 -1.41 -18.72
N GLY A 109 7.56 -2.43 -18.06
CA GLY A 109 8.83 -2.38 -17.36
C GLY A 109 9.48 -3.75 -17.31
N VAL A 110 10.80 -3.74 -17.21
CA VAL A 110 11.65 -4.93 -17.08
C VAL A 110 12.64 -4.65 -15.97
N GLY A 111 12.88 -5.63 -15.12
CA GLY A 111 13.77 -5.54 -13.97
C GLY A 111 14.64 -6.79 -13.84
N GLY A 112 15.78 -6.63 -13.19
CA GLY A 112 16.69 -7.72 -12.85
C GLY A 112 17.10 -7.62 -11.39
N THR A 113 17.19 -8.76 -10.71
CA THR A 113 17.60 -8.86 -9.31
C THR A 113 18.74 -9.85 -9.17
N PHE A 114 19.65 -9.60 -8.23
CA PHE A 114 20.68 -10.56 -7.83
C PHE A 114 20.71 -10.68 -6.32
N SER A 115 20.59 -11.90 -5.81
CA SER A 115 20.60 -12.22 -4.39
C SER A 115 21.51 -13.42 -4.13
N ASN A 116 22.15 -13.45 -2.96
CA ASN A 116 22.92 -14.61 -2.50
C ASN A 116 22.04 -15.79 -2.07
N THR A 117 20.75 -15.56 -1.79
CA THR A 117 19.79 -16.61 -1.41
C THR A 117 18.93 -17.09 -2.57
N GLU A 118 18.56 -16.19 -3.49
CA GLU A 118 17.62 -16.48 -4.59
C GLU A 118 18.28 -16.45 -5.98
N GLY A 119 19.60 -16.28 -6.05
CA GLY A 119 20.33 -16.17 -7.31
C GLY A 119 19.92 -14.96 -8.15
N LEU A 120 20.04 -15.10 -9.47
CA LEU A 120 19.56 -14.11 -10.43
C LEU A 120 18.04 -14.23 -10.63
N GLY A 121 17.40 -13.09 -10.83
CA GLY A 121 15.99 -13.00 -11.18
C GLY A 121 15.74 -11.96 -12.26
N LEU A 122 14.71 -12.21 -13.06
CA LEU A 122 14.22 -11.34 -14.12
C LEU A 122 12.73 -11.14 -13.93
N GLU A 123 12.26 -9.91 -14.08
CA GLU A 123 10.85 -9.57 -14.02
C GLU A 123 10.45 -8.70 -15.21
N GLY A 124 9.20 -8.87 -15.64
CA GLY A 124 8.60 -8.10 -16.71
C GLY A 124 7.15 -7.82 -16.39
N TYR A 125 6.66 -6.64 -16.78
CA TYR A 125 5.27 -6.28 -16.59
C TYR A 125 4.75 -5.36 -17.68
N TRP A 126 3.45 -5.46 -17.91
CA TRP A 126 2.67 -4.55 -18.72
C TRP A 126 1.50 -4.04 -17.89
N GLY A 127 1.13 -2.78 -18.07
CA GLY A 127 -0.01 -2.20 -17.37
C GLY A 127 -0.78 -1.17 -18.18
N HIS A 128 -2.04 -1.00 -17.81
CA HIS A 128 -2.98 0.00 -18.30
C HIS A 128 -3.53 0.78 -17.11
N ARG A 129 -3.48 2.11 -17.13
CA ARG A 129 -3.90 2.97 -16.00
C ARG A 129 -5.36 3.43 -16.05
N ASN A 130 -6.01 3.31 -17.19
CA ASN A 130 -7.36 3.82 -17.42
C ASN A 130 -8.19 2.88 -18.31
N LEU A 131 -8.46 1.67 -17.84
CA LEU A 131 -9.03 0.59 -18.67
C LEU A 131 -10.44 0.91 -19.19
N PHE A 132 -11.29 1.53 -18.36
CA PHE A 132 -12.69 1.83 -18.71
C PHE A 132 -13.04 3.31 -18.60
N GLY A 133 -12.04 4.20 -18.48
CA GLY A 133 -12.25 5.65 -18.42
C GLY A 133 -12.27 6.21 -17.00
N ARG A 134 -12.32 5.39 -15.93
CA ARG A 134 -12.38 5.88 -14.53
C ARG A 134 -11.14 5.48 -13.73
N ALA A 135 -9.98 5.61 -14.37
CA ALA A 135 -8.68 5.28 -13.77
C ALA A 135 -8.57 3.83 -13.27
N GLU A 136 -9.32 2.90 -13.87
CA GLU A 136 -9.15 1.49 -13.57
C GLU A 136 -7.80 1.00 -14.07
N LYS A 137 -7.04 0.37 -13.18
CA LYS A 137 -5.72 -0.15 -13.49
C LYS A 137 -5.80 -1.65 -13.76
N LEU A 138 -5.13 -2.09 -14.81
CA LEU A 138 -4.87 -3.50 -15.09
C LEU A 138 -3.36 -3.68 -15.18
N ARG A 139 -2.82 -4.65 -14.45
CA ARG A 139 -1.41 -5.01 -14.49
C ARG A 139 -1.28 -6.50 -14.72
N ILE A 140 -0.39 -6.87 -15.62
CA ILE A 140 0.03 -8.25 -15.87
C ILE A 140 1.54 -8.29 -15.65
N ASP A 141 2.00 -9.15 -14.75
CA ASP A 141 3.41 -9.30 -14.45
C ASP A 141 3.84 -10.76 -14.37
N GLY A 142 5.13 -10.97 -14.63
CA GLY A 142 5.79 -12.25 -14.56
C GLY A 142 7.21 -12.07 -14.02
N LYS A 143 7.64 -13.00 -13.16
CA LYS A 143 8.98 -13.03 -12.60
C LYS A 143 9.52 -14.46 -12.59
N ILE A 144 10.79 -14.58 -12.94
CA ILE A 144 11.58 -15.80 -12.82
C ILE A 144 12.74 -15.49 -11.86
N SER A 145 13.00 -16.35 -10.88
CA SER A 145 14.19 -16.26 -10.01
C SER A 145 14.77 -17.65 -9.71
N GLY A 146 15.89 -17.73 -8.99
CA GLY A 146 16.64 -18.97 -8.82
C GLY A 146 17.65 -19.24 -9.94
N ILE A 147 17.86 -18.30 -10.87
CA ILE A 147 18.79 -18.52 -12.00
C ILE A 147 20.22 -18.53 -11.46
N GLY A 148 20.94 -19.64 -11.65
CA GLY A 148 22.31 -19.80 -11.18
C GLY A 148 22.45 -19.98 -9.66
N SER A 149 21.38 -20.36 -8.97
CA SER A 149 21.49 -20.98 -7.65
C SER A 149 22.15 -22.37 -7.76
N ASN A 150 22.57 -22.95 -6.63
CA ASN A 150 23.34 -24.20 -6.60
C ASN A 150 22.61 -25.42 -7.22
N ASP A 151 21.29 -25.35 -7.40
CA ASP A 151 20.48 -26.37 -8.07
C ASP A 151 19.75 -25.79 -9.30
N LEU A 152 20.29 -26.05 -10.50
CA LEU A 152 19.76 -25.59 -11.79
C LEU A 152 18.34 -26.12 -12.12
N GLY A 153 17.78 -27.01 -11.28
CA GLY A 153 16.46 -27.61 -11.45
C GLY A 153 15.30 -26.88 -10.75
N GLU A 154 15.58 -25.91 -9.88
CA GLU A 154 14.58 -25.31 -8.97
C GLU A 154 14.38 -23.82 -9.26
N LEU A 155 13.86 -23.52 -10.45
CA LEU A 155 13.49 -22.16 -10.83
C LEU A 155 12.17 -21.75 -10.17
N ASN A 156 12.14 -20.53 -9.64
CA ASN A 156 10.94 -19.94 -9.07
C ASN A 156 10.20 -19.13 -10.14
N TYR A 157 8.89 -19.30 -10.23
CA TYR A 157 8.03 -18.60 -11.19
C TYR A 157 6.88 -17.90 -10.48
N ASN A 158 6.67 -16.64 -10.80
CA ASN A 158 5.51 -15.88 -10.36
C ASN A 158 4.84 -15.28 -11.59
N ALA A 159 3.51 -15.36 -11.66
CA ALA A 159 2.71 -14.67 -12.67
C ALA A 159 1.47 -14.08 -12.00
N GLY A 160 1.09 -12.88 -12.39
CA GLY A 160 -0.02 -12.15 -11.77
C GLY A 160 -0.82 -11.33 -12.77
N ILE A 161 -2.13 -11.31 -12.58
CA ILE A 161 -3.04 -10.35 -13.19
C ILE A 161 -3.74 -9.61 -12.04
N MET A 162 -3.62 -8.29 -12.01
CA MET A 162 -4.18 -7.42 -10.98
C MET A 162 -5.04 -6.34 -11.60
N PHE A 163 -6.25 -6.18 -11.08
CA PHE A 163 -7.19 -5.14 -11.42
C PHE A 163 -7.45 -4.26 -10.19
N GLU A 164 -7.39 -2.94 -10.36
CA GLU A 164 -7.71 -1.95 -9.31
C GLU A 164 -8.74 -0.96 -9.86
N LYS A 165 -9.78 -0.68 -9.09
CA LYS A 165 -10.77 0.37 -9.38
C LYS A 165 -10.85 1.35 -8.20
N PRO A 166 -10.40 2.60 -8.36
CA PRO A 166 -10.52 3.62 -7.32
C PRO A 166 -11.96 4.13 -7.21
N GLY A 167 -12.30 4.69 -6.05
CA GLY A 167 -13.52 5.48 -5.87
C GLY A 167 -14.82 4.69 -5.79
N VAL A 168 -14.80 3.38 -5.53
CA VAL A 168 -16.01 2.52 -5.57
C VAL A 168 -17.07 2.83 -4.50
N ILE A 169 -16.64 3.20 -3.30
CA ILE A 169 -17.45 3.59 -2.13
C ILE A 169 -16.86 4.90 -1.58
N GLY A 170 -16.86 5.94 -2.40
CA GLY A 170 -16.22 7.22 -2.08
C GLY A 170 -14.76 7.31 -2.57
N PRO A 171 -14.21 8.52 -2.74
CA PRO A 171 -12.86 8.73 -3.27
C PRO A 171 -11.72 8.10 -2.45
N ALA A 172 -11.94 7.84 -1.17
CA ALA A 172 -10.96 7.19 -0.29
C ALA A 172 -10.89 5.65 -0.44
N SER A 173 -11.75 5.06 -1.27
CA SER A 173 -11.87 3.62 -1.41
C SER A 173 -11.20 3.09 -2.68
N LYS A 174 -10.78 1.83 -2.66
CA LYS A 174 -10.23 1.09 -3.79
C LYS A 174 -10.72 -0.35 -3.79
N PHE A 175 -11.37 -0.76 -4.87
CA PHE A 175 -11.63 -2.16 -5.14
C PHE A 175 -10.40 -2.78 -5.82
N PHE A 176 -10.06 -4.00 -5.45
CA PHE A 176 -9.03 -4.77 -6.13
C PHE A 176 -9.48 -6.20 -6.38
N ALA A 177 -8.99 -6.79 -7.46
CA ALA A 177 -9.17 -8.20 -7.78
C ALA A 177 -7.94 -8.71 -8.52
N GLY A 178 -7.63 -9.98 -8.37
CA GLY A 178 -6.49 -10.55 -9.06
C GLY A 178 -6.44 -12.06 -9.05
N VAL A 179 -5.59 -12.58 -9.92
CA VAL A 179 -5.20 -13.98 -9.95
C VAL A 179 -3.68 -14.02 -9.95
N LYS A 180 -3.10 -14.79 -9.03
CA LYS A 180 -1.67 -15.00 -8.91
C LYS A 180 -1.36 -16.49 -8.97
N THR A 181 -0.32 -16.85 -9.70
CA THR A 181 0.27 -18.19 -9.72
C THR A 181 1.69 -18.11 -9.22
N VAL A 182 2.05 -19.04 -8.33
CA VAL A 182 3.39 -19.15 -7.76
C VAL A 182 3.86 -20.60 -7.92
N LEU A 183 5.10 -20.77 -8.34
CA LEU A 183 5.87 -22.00 -8.20
C LEU A 183 7.19 -21.62 -7.52
N GLU A 184 7.48 -22.21 -6.38
CA GLU A 184 8.69 -21.91 -5.61
C GLU A 184 9.22 -23.11 -4.83
N HIS A 185 10.52 -23.08 -4.56
CA HIS A 185 11.28 -24.14 -3.90
C HIS A 185 12.08 -23.60 -2.70
N PRO A 186 11.44 -23.13 -1.62
CA PRO A 186 12.14 -22.78 -0.38
C PRO A 186 12.65 -24.01 0.38
N ASP A 187 13.62 -23.82 1.28
CA ASP A 187 14.24 -24.88 2.09
C ASP A 187 13.22 -25.79 2.82
N ALA A 188 12.09 -25.22 3.27
CA ALA A 188 11.07 -25.92 4.04
C ALA A 188 10.09 -26.77 3.23
N TYR A 189 9.84 -26.46 1.94
CA TYR A 189 8.78 -27.09 1.15
C TYR A 189 8.89 -26.77 -0.35
N ASP A 190 8.31 -27.61 -1.21
CA ASP A 190 7.97 -27.22 -2.59
C ASP A 190 6.53 -26.70 -2.64
N HIS A 191 6.30 -25.61 -3.36
CA HIS A 191 4.99 -24.96 -3.41
C HIS A 191 4.58 -24.57 -4.82
N PHE A 192 3.41 -25.04 -5.23
CA PHE A 192 2.67 -24.51 -6.36
C PHE A 192 1.33 -24.00 -5.88
N SER A 193 0.94 -22.77 -6.24
CA SER A 193 -0.40 -22.24 -5.98
C SER A 193 -0.99 -21.46 -7.14
N VAL A 194 -2.32 -21.46 -7.19
CA VAL A 194 -3.12 -20.51 -7.96
C VAL A 194 -4.13 -19.89 -6.99
N LYS A 195 -3.94 -18.61 -6.71
CA LYS A 195 -4.77 -17.82 -5.81
C LYS A 195 -5.57 -16.80 -6.60
N GLY A 196 -6.89 -16.84 -6.48
CA GLY A 196 -7.79 -15.80 -6.95
C GLY A 196 -8.33 -15.00 -5.77
N SER A 197 -8.39 -13.68 -5.87
CA SER A 197 -8.95 -12.88 -4.80
C SER A 197 -9.59 -11.58 -5.25
N THR A 198 -10.43 -11.03 -4.38
CA THR A 198 -11.05 -9.73 -4.55
C THR A 198 -11.27 -9.07 -3.20
N GLY A 199 -11.16 -7.75 -3.14
CA GLY A 199 -11.25 -7.02 -1.89
C GLY A 199 -11.49 -5.54 -2.05
N LEU A 200 -11.65 -4.89 -0.91
CA LEU A 200 -11.83 -3.46 -0.76
C LEU A 200 -10.79 -2.93 0.21
N SER A 201 -10.18 -1.79 -0.14
CA SER A 201 -9.35 -0.98 0.73
C SER A 201 -10.01 0.38 0.92
N TYR A 202 -9.89 0.94 2.12
CA TYR A 202 -10.45 2.24 2.47
C TYR A 202 -9.42 3.03 3.29
N GLU A 203 -9.11 4.24 2.84
CA GLU A 203 -8.28 5.19 3.57
C GLU A 203 -9.13 5.95 4.59
N LEU A 204 -9.01 5.59 5.87
CA LEU A 204 -9.73 6.27 6.95
C LEU A 204 -9.19 7.69 7.17
N THR A 205 -7.87 7.83 7.05
CA THR A 205 -7.11 9.08 7.09
C THR A 205 -5.85 8.90 6.23
N LYS A 206 -5.11 9.97 5.92
CA LYS A 206 -3.81 9.89 5.20
C LYS A 206 -2.79 8.91 5.81
N LYS A 207 -2.97 8.54 7.08
CA LYS A 207 -2.08 7.65 7.85
C LYS A 207 -2.68 6.28 8.11
N GLN A 208 -3.97 6.06 7.82
CA GLN A 208 -4.70 4.86 8.22
C GLN A 208 -5.42 4.24 7.04
N THR A 209 -5.14 2.96 6.81
CA THR A 209 -5.81 2.17 5.77
C THR A 209 -6.34 0.89 6.37
N VAL A 210 -7.60 0.56 6.04
CA VAL A 210 -8.20 -0.75 6.32
C VAL A 210 -8.47 -1.46 5.01
N SER A 211 -8.28 -2.77 4.98
CA SER A 211 -8.66 -3.58 3.82
C SER A 211 -9.20 -4.94 4.23
N ALA A 212 -10.16 -5.43 3.44
CA ALA A 212 -10.72 -6.76 3.54
C ALA A 212 -10.72 -7.42 2.16
N GLU A 213 -10.34 -8.69 2.11
CA GLU A 213 -10.25 -9.50 0.91
C GLU A 213 -11.02 -10.81 1.12
N VAL A 214 -11.56 -11.36 0.05
CA VAL A 214 -12.01 -12.75 -0.05
C VAL A 214 -11.10 -13.44 -1.05
N ALA A 215 -10.50 -14.55 -0.65
CA ALA A 215 -9.56 -15.29 -1.46
C ALA A 215 -9.92 -16.77 -1.53
N LEU A 216 -9.63 -17.36 -2.69
CA LEU A 216 -9.63 -18.80 -2.91
C LEU A 216 -8.26 -19.21 -3.44
N ASP A 217 -7.65 -20.19 -2.80
CA ASP A 217 -6.27 -20.59 -3.04
C ASP A 217 -6.18 -22.11 -3.19
N TYR A 218 -5.86 -22.57 -4.40
CA TYR A 218 -5.54 -23.97 -4.65
C TYR A 218 -4.03 -24.15 -4.64
N SER A 219 -3.53 -24.97 -3.73
CA SER A 219 -2.09 -25.24 -3.62
C SER A 219 -1.76 -26.73 -3.58
N ARG A 220 -0.58 -27.06 -4.09
CA ARG A 220 0.08 -28.35 -3.97
C ARG A 220 1.40 -28.12 -3.27
N ILE A 221 1.56 -28.75 -2.11
CA ILE A 221 2.72 -28.53 -1.26
C ILE A 221 3.35 -29.88 -0.94
N HIS A 222 4.67 -29.92 -1.02
CA HIS A 222 5.48 -31.04 -0.56
C HIS A 222 6.35 -30.54 0.58
N ASP A 223 6.02 -30.94 1.81
CA ASP A 223 6.75 -30.55 3.01
C ASP A 223 7.19 -31.78 3.82
N ALA A 224 7.74 -31.55 5.01
CA ALA A 224 8.17 -32.63 5.91
C ALA A 224 7.06 -33.63 6.29
N PHE A 225 5.78 -33.29 6.12
CA PHE A 225 4.63 -34.15 6.38
C PHE A 225 4.13 -34.87 5.11
N GLY A 226 4.80 -34.69 3.97
CA GLY A 226 4.50 -35.34 2.70
C GLY A 226 3.85 -34.42 1.67
N LYS A 227 3.14 -35.02 0.71
CA LYS A 227 2.53 -34.29 -0.41
C LYS A 227 1.05 -34.07 -0.14
N HIS A 228 0.67 -32.80 -0.03
CA HIS A 228 -0.68 -32.36 0.30
C HIS A 228 -1.25 -31.45 -0.77
N LYS A 229 -2.58 -31.49 -0.89
CA LYS A 229 -3.34 -30.56 -1.71
C LYS A 229 -4.25 -29.77 -0.78
N TYR A 230 -4.34 -28.47 -1.00
CA TYR A 230 -5.20 -27.59 -0.22
C TYR A 230 -6.12 -26.82 -1.17
N LEU A 231 -7.34 -26.53 -0.72
CA LEU A 231 -8.24 -25.57 -1.36
C LEU A 231 -8.79 -24.65 -0.28
N ILE A 232 -8.15 -23.50 -0.11
CA ILE A 232 -8.39 -22.64 1.03
C ILE A 232 -9.24 -21.46 0.62
N ALA A 233 -10.41 -21.33 1.25
CA ALA A 233 -11.15 -20.09 1.28
C ALA A 233 -10.68 -19.27 2.49
N SER A 234 -10.29 -18.02 2.28
CA SER A 234 -9.87 -17.14 3.38
C SER A 234 -10.41 -15.72 3.26
N ILE A 235 -10.42 -15.03 4.41
CA ILE A 235 -10.83 -13.62 4.51
C ILE A 235 -9.67 -12.79 5.09
N PRO A 236 -8.67 -12.38 4.30
CA PRO A 236 -7.62 -11.50 4.79
C PRO A 236 -8.17 -10.14 5.21
N LEU A 237 -7.89 -9.74 6.44
CA LEU A 237 -8.20 -8.45 7.03
C LEU A 237 -6.90 -7.75 7.42
N GLN A 238 -6.74 -6.49 7.04
CA GLN A 238 -5.53 -5.73 7.33
C GLN A 238 -5.86 -4.31 7.78
N TYR A 239 -5.16 -3.86 8.81
CA TYR A 239 -5.11 -2.46 9.22
C TYR A 239 -3.66 -1.99 9.19
N VAL A 240 -3.41 -0.84 8.59
CA VAL A 240 -2.09 -0.20 8.53
C VAL A 240 -2.21 1.21 9.07
N TYR A 241 -1.37 1.54 10.05
CA TYR A 241 -1.10 2.91 10.48
C TYR A 241 0.35 3.27 10.08
N ASP A 242 0.54 4.35 9.34
CA ASP A 242 1.86 4.81 8.91
C ASP A 242 1.93 6.34 9.05
N ASN A 243 2.72 6.82 10.01
CA ASN A 243 2.99 8.25 10.20
C ASN A 243 4.47 8.60 10.00
N ARG A 244 5.24 7.71 9.36
CA ARG A 244 6.64 7.96 9.04
C ARG A 244 6.75 9.20 8.16
N ASP A 245 7.76 10.01 8.43
CA ASP A 245 8.09 11.21 7.65
C ASP A 245 8.41 10.89 6.19
N ASN A 246 9.10 9.77 5.95
CA ASN A 246 9.44 9.29 4.62
C ASN A 246 9.25 7.77 4.53
N ARG A 247 8.55 7.29 3.50
CA ARG A 247 8.28 5.86 3.32
C ARG A 247 9.51 5.03 2.93
N LEU A 248 10.46 5.65 2.23
CA LEU A 248 11.66 5.00 1.66
C LEU A 248 12.88 5.13 2.56
N ASN A 249 13.05 6.28 3.22
CA ASN A 249 14.16 6.55 4.13
C ASN A 249 13.67 7.29 5.39
N PRO A 250 12.93 6.62 6.28
CA PRO A 250 12.33 7.24 7.47
C PRO A 250 13.39 7.69 8.48
N THR A 251 13.19 8.87 9.05
CA THR A 251 14.02 9.40 10.16
C THR A 251 13.20 9.60 11.44
N SER A 252 11.88 9.68 11.33
CA SER A 252 10.98 9.85 12.47
C SER A 252 9.62 9.19 12.23
N GLY A 253 8.93 8.86 13.32
CA GLY A 253 7.61 8.24 13.29
C GLY A 253 7.67 6.72 13.25
N PHE A 254 6.54 6.10 12.97
CA PHE A 254 6.39 4.66 13.07
C PHE A 254 5.32 4.13 12.10
N ARG A 255 5.37 2.82 11.88
CA ARG A 255 4.40 2.06 11.11
C ARG A 255 3.97 0.83 11.89
N VAL A 256 2.67 0.58 11.94
CA VAL A 256 2.06 -0.62 12.52
C VAL A 256 1.19 -1.29 11.47
N LEU A 257 1.28 -2.62 11.40
CA LEU A 257 0.41 -3.49 10.62
C LEU A 257 -0.22 -4.52 11.55
N ALA A 258 -1.54 -4.61 11.51
CA ALA A 258 -2.31 -5.69 12.13
C ALA A 258 -3.00 -6.49 11.01
N TYR A 259 -2.87 -7.81 11.07
CA TYR A 259 -3.36 -8.73 10.06
C TYR A 259 -4.09 -9.89 10.72
N ALA A 260 -5.24 -10.25 10.17
CA ALA A 260 -6.01 -11.43 10.56
C ALA A 260 -6.52 -12.14 9.31
N GLU A 261 -6.42 -13.47 9.28
CA GLU A 261 -6.90 -14.26 8.15
C GLU A 261 -7.58 -15.54 8.66
N PRO A 262 -8.90 -15.49 8.88
CA PRO A 262 -9.71 -16.68 9.00
C PRO A 262 -9.63 -17.47 7.70
N SER A 263 -9.34 -18.76 7.81
CA SER A 263 -9.13 -19.66 6.70
C SER A 263 -9.87 -20.98 6.93
N TYR A 264 -10.40 -21.54 5.85
CA TYR A 264 -11.05 -22.84 5.84
C TYR A 264 -10.54 -23.63 4.65
N ASP A 265 -9.89 -24.77 4.90
CA ASP A 265 -9.52 -25.71 3.86
C ASP A 265 -10.70 -26.60 3.51
N ILE A 266 -11.22 -26.41 2.30
CA ILE A 266 -12.39 -27.10 1.78
C ILE A 266 -12.10 -28.60 1.59
N LEU A 267 -10.84 -29.01 1.38
CA LEU A 267 -10.49 -30.41 1.14
C LEU A 267 -10.37 -31.22 2.43
N SER A 268 -9.73 -30.67 3.46
CA SER A 268 -9.55 -31.35 4.76
C SER A 268 -10.63 -31.05 5.79
N GLY A 269 -11.37 -29.95 5.63
CA GLY A 269 -12.28 -29.42 6.65
C GLY A 269 -11.60 -28.67 7.79
N ALA A 270 -10.28 -28.46 7.72
CA ALA A 270 -9.53 -27.73 8.73
C ALA A 270 -9.87 -26.23 8.71
N ALA A 271 -10.14 -25.66 9.87
CA ALA A 271 -10.34 -24.22 10.06
C ALA A 271 -9.21 -23.65 10.91
N PHE A 272 -8.65 -22.52 10.52
CA PHE A 272 -7.62 -21.84 11.30
C PHE A 272 -7.69 -20.32 11.13
N LEU A 273 -7.13 -19.62 12.10
CA LEU A 273 -7.01 -18.16 12.10
C LEU A 273 -5.53 -17.79 12.22
N LYS A 274 -5.01 -17.12 11.19
CA LYS A 274 -3.66 -16.55 11.22
C LYS A 274 -3.73 -15.10 11.69
N LEU A 275 -2.99 -14.77 12.74
CA LEU A 275 -2.82 -13.42 13.28
C LEU A 275 -1.37 -12.98 13.11
N ARG A 276 -1.15 -11.74 12.66
CA ARG A 276 0.19 -11.14 12.58
C ARG A 276 0.17 -9.67 12.96
N GLY A 277 1.12 -9.27 13.79
CA GLY A 277 1.43 -7.88 14.10
C GLY A 277 2.84 -7.54 13.66
N GLU A 278 3.03 -6.39 13.01
CA GLU A 278 4.36 -5.86 12.69
C GLU A 278 4.44 -4.39 13.05
N GLY A 279 5.50 -3.99 13.74
CA GLY A 279 5.78 -2.62 14.12
C GLY A 279 7.19 -2.22 13.71
N SER A 280 7.35 -0.99 13.20
CA SER A 280 8.65 -0.36 12.98
C SER A 280 8.63 1.07 13.47
N ALA A 281 9.65 1.49 14.22
CA ALA A 281 9.76 2.84 14.77
C ALA A 281 11.13 3.44 14.45
N TYR A 282 11.15 4.76 14.21
CA TYR A 282 12.32 5.51 13.81
C TYR A 282 12.43 6.77 14.65
N GLN A 283 13.61 7.01 15.21
CA GLN A 283 13.89 8.19 16.01
C GLN A 283 15.27 8.75 15.66
N SER A 284 15.29 9.97 15.13
CA SER A 284 16.52 10.74 15.00
C SER A 284 17.09 11.08 16.38
N LEU A 285 18.40 10.89 16.54
CA LEU A 285 19.15 11.17 17.76
C LEU A 285 19.85 12.54 17.71
N ASP A 286 19.83 13.20 16.55
CA ASP A 286 20.47 14.51 16.32
C ASP A 286 19.61 15.42 15.43
N SER A 287 19.79 16.74 15.54
CA SER A 287 19.00 17.71 14.76
C SER A 287 19.23 17.61 13.26
N ALA A 288 20.36 17.04 12.81
CA ALA A 288 20.67 16.86 11.39
C ALA A 288 20.19 15.51 10.84
N SER A 289 19.55 14.65 11.66
CA SER A 289 19.07 13.32 11.28
C SER A 289 20.14 12.42 10.65
N LYS A 290 21.37 12.53 11.14
CA LYS A 290 22.49 11.68 10.72
C LYS A 290 22.50 10.34 11.43
N PHE A 291 21.97 10.29 12.64
CA PHE A 291 21.90 9.10 13.48
C PHE A 291 20.44 8.78 13.77
N VAL A 292 19.94 7.66 13.24
CA VAL A 292 18.56 7.22 13.44
C VAL A 292 18.56 5.88 14.15
N LEU A 293 17.93 5.82 15.32
CA LEU A 293 17.58 4.57 15.96
C LEU A 293 16.38 3.97 15.22
N ALA A 294 16.53 2.74 14.73
CA ALA A 294 15.50 2.03 13.98
C ALA A 294 15.20 0.67 14.64
N GLU A 295 13.96 0.47 15.04
CA GLU A 295 13.50 -0.75 15.67
C GLU A 295 12.42 -1.42 14.81
N ARG A 296 12.42 -2.76 14.76
CA ARG A 296 11.39 -3.55 14.09
C ARG A 296 11.06 -4.79 14.90
N VAL A 297 9.77 -5.02 15.11
CA VAL A 297 9.24 -6.20 15.82
C VAL A 297 8.14 -6.82 14.97
N ALA A 298 8.16 -8.14 14.86
CA ALA A 298 7.08 -8.91 14.23
C ALA A 298 6.69 -10.06 15.15
N ILE A 299 5.38 -10.25 15.33
CA ILE A 299 4.79 -11.31 16.13
C ILE A 299 3.64 -11.94 15.33
N GLY A 300 3.40 -13.23 15.54
CA GLY A 300 2.32 -13.94 14.86
C GLY A 300 1.92 -15.21 15.59
N SER A 301 0.68 -15.65 15.33
CA SER A 301 0.16 -16.91 15.83
C SER A 301 -0.95 -17.43 14.91
N ILE A 302 -1.00 -18.75 14.73
CA ILE A 302 -2.01 -19.50 14.01
C ILE A 302 -2.73 -20.39 15.03
N VAL A 303 -4.04 -20.23 15.11
CA VAL A 303 -4.89 -20.96 16.07
C VAL A 303 -6.00 -21.70 15.36
N GLY A 304 -6.55 -22.74 16.01
CA GLY A 304 -7.72 -23.48 15.54
C GLY A 304 -7.42 -24.87 14.95
N THR A 305 -6.15 -25.19 14.66
CA THR A 305 -5.75 -26.51 14.15
C THR A 305 -4.30 -26.87 14.52
N SER A 306 -3.89 -28.11 14.26
CA SER A 306 -2.50 -28.58 14.43
C SER A 306 -1.61 -28.20 13.23
N LEU A 307 -0.29 -28.18 13.44
CA LEU A 307 0.71 -27.78 12.45
C LEU A 307 0.57 -28.50 11.10
N GLU A 308 0.30 -29.81 11.12
CA GLU A 308 0.16 -30.67 9.93
C GLU A 308 -1.03 -30.27 9.03
N HIS A 309 -2.06 -29.65 9.60
CA HIS A 309 -3.25 -29.18 8.87
C HIS A 309 -3.11 -27.73 8.39
N VAL A 310 -2.05 -27.02 8.81
CA VAL A 310 -1.72 -25.70 8.28
C VAL A 310 -0.76 -25.89 7.11
N PRO A 311 -1.09 -25.43 5.89
CA PRO A 311 -0.19 -25.45 4.74
C PRO A 311 1.16 -24.81 5.06
N ALA A 312 2.26 -25.41 4.58
CA ALA A 312 3.60 -24.94 4.89
C ALA A 312 3.85 -23.48 4.46
N ASP A 313 3.30 -23.03 3.33
CA ASP A 313 3.38 -21.65 2.85
C ASP A 313 2.69 -20.63 3.79
N ARG A 314 1.78 -21.10 4.64
CA ARG A 314 1.05 -20.27 5.61
C ARG A 314 1.67 -20.27 7.01
N ARG A 315 2.61 -21.16 7.32
CA ARG A 315 3.31 -21.22 8.62
C ARG A 315 4.25 -20.03 8.80
N PHE A 316 4.75 -19.82 10.02
CA PHE A 316 5.75 -18.80 10.31
C PHE A 316 7.17 -19.36 10.24
N TYR A 317 8.06 -18.61 9.60
CA TYR A 317 9.49 -18.91 9.53
C TYR A 317 10.30 -17.67 9.91
N SER A 318 11.46 -17.88 10.54
CA SER A 318 12.39 -16.81 10.92
C SER A 318 13.80 -17.06 10.40
N GLY A 319 14.55 -15.98 10.21
CA GLY A 319 15.89 -15.99 9.61
C GLY A 319 15.94 -15.45 8.18
N GLY A 320 17.10 -14.95 7.77
CA GLY A 320 17.31 -14.28 6.48
C GLY A 320 17.14 -12.76 6.52
N GLY A 321 17.41 -12.11 5.39
CA GLY A 321 17.52 -10.65 5.27
C GLY A 321 16.29 -9.85 5.70
N GLY A 322 15.09 -10.40 5.48
CA GLY A 322 13.81 -9.76 5.81
C GLY A 322 13.28 -10.03 7.23
N SER A 323 13.99 -10.86 8.00
CA SER A 323 13.63 -11.30 9.35
C SER A 323 14.83 -11.04 10.29
N VAL A 324 15.50 -12.08 10.78
CA VAL A 324 16.69 -11.98 11.63
C VAL A 324 17.94 -12.14 10.77
N ARG A 325 18.59 -11.01 10.46
CA ARG A 325 19.88 -11.00 9.75
C ARG A 325 20.96 -11.73 10.56
N GLY A 326 21.89 -12.37 9.85
CA GLY A 326 22.93 -13.22 10.45
C GLY A 326 22.56 -14.70 10.54
N TYR A 327 21.27 -15.04 10.36
CA TYR A 327 20.81 -16.42 10.22
C TYR A 327 20.46 -16.74 8.76
N ALA A 328 20.61 -18.01 8.38
CA ALA A 328 20.14 -18.52 7.10
C ALA A 328 18.63 -18.29 6.92
N TYR A 329 18.18 -18.21 5.67
CA TYR A 329 16.76 -18.13 5.35
C TYR A 329 16.02 -19.33 5.98
N GLN A 330 14.88 -19.09 6.64
CA GLN A 330 14.12 -20.09 7.41
C GLN A 330 14.93 -20.87 8.48
N GLY A 331 16.12 -20.39 8.85
CA GLY A 331 17.05 -21.12 9.71
C GLY A 331 16.68 -21.14 11.20
N ILE A 332 15.76 -20.29 11.64
CA ILE A 332 15.30 -20.19 13.03
C ILE A 332 13.89 -20.76 13.15
N GLY A 333 13.74 -21.79 13.98
CA GLY A 333 12.44 -22.38 14.32
C GLY A 333 12.50 -23.90 14.46
N PRO A 334 11.33 -24.54 14.59
CA PRO A 334 11.21 -25.99 14.63
C PRO A 334 11.74 -26.64 13.34
N LYS A 335 12.38 -27.80 13.51
CA LYS A 335 12.93 -28.64 12.44
C LYS A 335 12.50 -30.08 12.64
N ASP A 336 12.42 -30.84 11.57
CA ASP A 336 12.20 -32.28 11.63
C ASP A 336 13.48 -33.04 12.07
N PHE A 337 13.44 -34.37 12.06
CA PHE A 337 14.59 -35.22 12.41
C PHE A 337 15.73 -35.17 11.38
N THR A 338 15.48 -34.69 10.16
CA THR A 338 16.49 -34.51 9.11
C THR A 338 17.14 -33.14 9.16
N GLY A 339 16.61 -32.21 9.96
CA GLY A 339 17.06 -30.82 10.07
C GLY A 339 16.35 -29.86 9.11
N GLN A 340 15.33 -30.33 8.39
CA GLN A 340 14.48 -29.51 7.52
C GLN A 340 13.57 -28.60 8.35
N PRO A 341 13.44 -27.30 8.03
CA PRO A 341 12.51 -26.40 8.73
C PRO A 341 11.05 -26.81 8.50
N ILE A 342 10.26 -26.91 9.57
CA ILE A 342 8.82 -27.29 9.46
C ILE A 342 7.87 -26.11 9.70
N GLY A 343 8.41 -24.98 10.17
CA GLY A 343 7.65 -23.76 10.48
C GLY A 343 6.98 -23.81 11.87
N GLY A 344 6.57 -22.63 12.33
CA GLY A 344 5.81 -22.44 13.57
C GLY A 344 4.36 -22.04 13.32
N LEU A 345 3.52 -22.28 14.33
CA LEU A 345 2.18 -21.69 14.43
C LEU A 345 2.27 -20.29 15.02
#